data_AF-A0A970LH42-F1
#
_entry.id   AF-A0A970LH42-F1
#
_cell.length_a   1.000
_cell.length_b   1.000
_cell.length_c   1.000
_cell.angle_alpha   90.00
_cell.angle_beta   90.00
_cell.angle_gamma   90.00
#
_symmetry.space_group_name_H-M   'P 1'
#
loop_
_entity.id
_entity.type
_entity.pdbx_description
1 polymer ?
#
loop_
_entity_poly.entity_id
_entity_poly.type
_entity_poly.pdbx_seq_one_letter_code
_entity_poly.pdbx_strand_id
1 'polypeptide(L)' 'AIWCLLNTNDYETCVLKAVNLGSDTDTVGAVAGGLAGLKYGYKSIPKEWKGTIVKKDYIEKLCDNLYLKLLNR' A
#
# COMPACT_ATOMS: atom_id res chain seq x y z
N ALA A 1 -2.45 -8.68 -8.74
CA ALA A 1 -2.70 -7.36 -8.11
C ALA A 1 -4.08 -6.77 -8.45
N ILE A 2 -4.34 -6.35 -9.70
CA ILE A 2 -5.63 -5.74 -10.10
C ILE A 2 -6.82 -6.63 -9.76
N TRP A 3 -6.74 -7.93 -10.04
CA TRP A 3 -7.80 -8.87 -9.71
C TRP A 3 -8.14 -8.87 -8.20
N CYS A 4 -7.14 -8.84 -7.30
CA CYS A 4 -7.37 -8.75 -5.86
C CYS A 4 -8.12 -7.47 -5.49
N LEU A 5 -7.72 -6.33 -6.06
CA LEU A 5 -8.34 -5.02 -5.82
C LEU A 5 -9.80 -4.95 -6.29
N LEU A 6 -10.12 -5.62 -7.40
CA LEU A 6 -11.48 -5.68 -7.94
C LEU A 6 -12.37 -6.69 -7.19
N ASN A 7 -11.78 -7.66 -6.49
CA ASN A 7 -12.48 -8.73 -5.77
C ASN A 7 -12.40 -8.60 -4.24
N THR A 8 -12.15 -7.39 -3.73
CA THR A 8 -12.11 -7.07 -2.29
C THR A 8 -12.66 -5.67 -2.03
N ASN A 9 -13.09 -5.41 -0.79
CA ASN A 9 -13.80 -4.18 -0.42
C ASN A 9 -13.08 -3.32 0.62
N ASP A 10 -11.90 -3.76 1.07
CA ASP A 10 -11.07 -3.08 2.05
C ASP A 10 -9.58 -3.38 1.81
N TYR A 11 -8.72 -2.56 2.41
CA TYR A 11 -7.28 -2.64 2.23
C TYR A 11 -6.70 -3.97 2.72
N GLU A 12 -7.07 -4.39 3.91
CA GLU A 12 -6.53 -5.57 4.58
C GLU A 12 -6.85 -6.83 3.75
N THR A 13 -8.11 -7.03 3.39
CA THR A 13 -8.54 -8.16 2.57
C THR A 13 -7.85 -8.13 1.19
N CYS A 14 -7.67 -6.95 0.58
CA CYS A 14 -6.98 -6.82 -0.71
C CYS A 14 -5.53 -7.31 -0.65
N VAL A 15 -4.78 -6.84 0.35
CA VAL A 15 -3.36 -7.16 0.51
C VAL A 15 -3.17 -8.61 0.96
N LEU A 16 -3.97 -9.08 1.94
CA LEU A 16 -3.94 -10.49 2.36
C LEU A 16 -4.26 -11.43 1.20
N LYS A 17 -5.27 -11.12 0.39
CA LYS A 17 -5.59 -11.90 -0.81
C LYS A 17 -4.44 -11.87 -1.82
N ALA A 18 -3.76 -10.73 -1.99
CA ALA A 18 -2.63 -10.62 -2.91
C ALA A 18 -1.43 -11.49 -2.48
N VAL A 19 -1.07 -11.50 -1.19
CA VAL A 19 0.07 -12.29 -0.70
C VAL A 19 -0.27 -13.79 -0.60
N ASN A 20 -1.51 -14.14 -0.23
CA ASN A 20 -1.92 -15.54 -0.07
C ASN A 20 -2.12 -16.29 -1.40
N LEU A 21 -2.12 -15.60 -2.55
CA LEU A 21 -2.15 -16.25 -3.87
C LEU A 21 -0.82 -16.97 -4.21
N GLY A 22 0.27 -16.67 -3.50
CA GLY A 22 1.55 -17.33 -3.68
C GLY A 22 2.34 -16.85 -4.91
N SER A 23 3.39 -17.61 -5.25
CA SER A 23 4.37 -17.29 -6.30
C SER A 23 5.15 -16.00 -5.98
N ASP A 24 4.87 -14.91 -6.68
CA ASP A 24 5.56 -13.62 -6.55
C ASP A 24 4.84 -12.69 -5.55
N THR A 25 4.85 -13.11 -4.29
CA THR A 25 4.00 -12.52 -3.25
C THR A 25 4.43 -11.10 -2.87
N ASP A 26 5.72 -10.79 -2.92
CA ASP A 26 6.27 -9.49 -2.58
C ASP A 26 5.94 -8.45 -3.66
N THR A 27 6.15 -8.78 -4.94
CA THR A 27 5.80 -7.87 -6.04
C THR A 27 4.28 -7.69 -6.14
N VAL A 28 3.51 -8.78 -6.11
CA VAL A 28 2.04 -8.72 -6.21
C VAL A 28 1.43 -8.01 -5.01
N GLY A 29 1.96 -8.26 -3.80
CA GLY A 29 1.58 -7.58 -2.57
C GLY A 29 1.87 -6.08 -2.62
N ALA A 30 3.06 -5.69 -3.10
CA ALA A 30 3.44 -4.28 -3.23
C ALA A 30 2.54 -3.52 -4.21
N VAL A 31 2.30 -4.08 -5.40
CA VAL A 31 1.42 -3.45 -6.41
C VAL A 31 -0.03 -3.39 -5.92
N ALA A 32 -0.55 -4.49 -5.35
CA ALA A 32 -1.90 -4.50 -4.80
C ALA A 32 -2.07 -3.52 -3.64
N GLY A 33 -1.10 -3.47 -2.72
CA GLY A 33 -1.11 -2.55 -1.58
C GLY A 33 -1.01 -1.08 -1.97
N GLY A 34 -0.21 -0.74 -2.98
CA GLY A 34 -0.16 0.62 -3.53
C GLY A 34 -1.50 1.07 -4.10
N LEU A 35 -2.13 0.23 -4.94
CA LEU A 35 -3.44 0.53 -5.52
C LEU A 35 -4.56 0.56 -4.48
N ALA A 36 -4.54 -0.37 -3.52
CA ALA A 36 -5.49 -0.40 -2.41
C ALA A 36 -5.34 0.85 -1.53
N GLY A 37 -4.12 1.32 -1.29
CA GLY A 37 -3.85 2.55 -0.54
C GLY A 37 -4.44 3.79 -1.21
N LEU A 38 -4.44 3.85 -2.54
CA LEU A 38 -5.10 4.91 -3.30
C LEU A 38 -6.63 4.80 -3.25
N LYS A 39 -7.18 3.59 -3.34
CA LYS A 39 -8.64 3.34 -3.38
C LYS A 39 -9.30 3.51 -2.01
N TYR A 40 -8.72 2.93 -0.96
CA TYR A 40 -9.31 2.89 0.39
C TYR A 40 -8.72 3.95 1.33
N GLY A 41 -7.63 4.62 0.91
CA GLY A 41 -6.98 5.70 1.65
C GLY A 41 -6.01 5.23 2.73
N TYR A 42 -5.01 6.06 3.06
CA TYR A 42 -3.94 5.73 4.03
C TYR A 42 -4.44 5.36 5.44
N LYS A 43 -5.60 5.92 5.86
CA LYS A 43 -6.21 5.61 7.16
C LYS A 43 -6.76 4.19 7.24
N SER A 44 -7.06 3.55 6.10
CA SER A 44 -7.56 2.17 6.04
C SER A 44 -6.47 1.12 6.27
N ILE A 45 -5.20 1.50 6.18
CA ILE A 45 -4.08 0.58 6.42
C ILE A 45 -4.01 0.25 7.92
N PRO A 46 -4.00 -1.04 8.31
CA PRO A 46 -3.85 -1.46 9.70
C PRO A 46 -2.65 -0.79 10.39
N LYS A 47 -2.85 -0.34 11.64
CA LYS A 47 -1.82 0.45 12.36
C LYS A 47 -0.60 -0.41 12.67
N GLU A 48 -0.84 -1.66 13.03
CA GLU A 48 0.12 -2.71 13.27
C GLU A 48 1.03 -2.91 12.05
N TRP A 49 0.48 -2.98 10.83
CA TRP A 49 1.27 -3.18 9.61
C TRP A 49 2.14 -1.97 9.30
N LYS A 50 1.62 -0.76 9.51
CA LYS A 50 2.43 0.47 9.39
C LYS A 50 3.55 0.50 10.44
N GLY A 51 3.26 0.03 11.65
CA GLY A 51 4.22 -0.02 12.76
C GLY A 51 5.42 -0.94 12.51
N THR A 52 5.29 -1.92 11.63
CA THR A 52 6.37 -2.87 11.29
C THR A 52 7.20 -2.46 10.07
N ILE A 53 6.88 -1.35 9.40
CA ILE A 53 7.62 -0.90 8.20
C ILE A 53 9.03 -0.45 8.59
N VAL A 54 10.02 -1.12 8.00
CA VAL A 54 11.43 -0.74 8.15
C VAL A 54 11.67 0.63 7.51
N LYS A 55 12.35 1.53 8.23
CA LYS A 55 12.62 2.91 7.78
C LYS A 55 11.35 3.71 7.44
N LYS A 56 10.25 3.47 8.16
CA LYS A 56 8.98 4.18 7.97
C LYS A 56 9.15 5.71 7.86
N ASP A 57 9.82 6.34 8.83
CA ASP A 57 10.01 7.79 8.87
C ASP A 57 10.75 8.33 7.64
N TYR A 58 11.70 7.56 7.10
CA TYR A 58 12.41 7.92 5.88
C TYR A 58 11.48 7.86 4.65
N ILE A 59 10.64 6.84 4.55
CA ILE A 59 9.66 6.69 3.47
C ILE A 59 8.63 7.82 3.54
N GLU A 60 8.10 8.13 4.72
CA GLU A 60 7.14 9.23 4.91
C GLU A 60 7.75 10.57 4.49
N LYS A 61 9.01 10.83 4.87
CA LYS A 61 9.75 12.02 4.42
C LYS A 61 9.94 12.08 2.90
N LEU A 62 10.16 10.94 2.24
CA LEU A 62 10.23 10.88 0.77
C LEU A 62 8.88 11.23 0.13
N CYS A 63 7.77 10.72 0.69
CA CYS A 63 6.42 11.06 0.24
C CYS A 63 6.13 12.55 0.39
N ASP A 64 6.48 13.15 1.53
CA ASP A 64 6.30 14.59 1.77
C ASP A 64 7.10 15.44 0.77
N ASN A 65 8.37 15.08 0.54
CA ASN A 65 9.22 15.77 -0.42
C ASN A 65 8.66 15.67 -1.85
N LEU A 66 8.14 14.51 -2.24
CA LEU A 66 7.50 14.33 -3.54
C LEU A 66 6.23 15.19 -3.65
N TYR A 67 5.39 15.19 -2.63
CA TYR A 67 4.18 16.00 -2.58
C TYR A 67 4.48 17.49 -2.72
N LEU A 68 5.46 18.00 -1.96
CA LEU A 68 5.91 19.39 -2.06
C LEU A 68 6.45 19.73 -3.46
N LYS A 69 7.19 18.82 -4.09
CA LYS A 69 7.68 19.03 -5.47
C LYS A 69 6.56 19.03 -6.50
N LEU A 70 5.48 18.28 -6.28
CA LEU A 70 4.32 18.26 -7.17
C LEU A 70 3.46 19.53 -7.03
N LEU A 71 3.38 20.10 -5.83
CA LEU A 71 2.65 21.36 -5.59
C LEU A 71 3.39 22.61 -6.10
N ASN A 72 4.72 22.57 -6.15
CA ASN A 72 5.56 23.68 -6.62
C ASN A 72 5.83 23.61 -8.14
N ARG A 73 5.09 22.78 -8.88
CA ARG A 73 5.03 22.78 -10.34
C ARG A 73 3.81 23.58 -10.79
#